data_AF-A0A645DEC3-F1
#
_entry.id   AF-A0A645DEC3-F1
#
_cell.length_a   1.000
_cell.length_b   1.000
_cell.length_c   1.000
_cell.angle_alpha   90.00
_cell.angle_beta   90.00
_cell.angle_gamma   90.00
#
_symmetry.space_group_name_H-M   'P 1'
#
loop_
_entity.id
_entity.type
_entity.pdbx_description
1 polymer ?
#
loop_
_entity_poly.entity_id
_entity_poly.type
_entity_poly.pdbx_seq_one_letter_code
_entity_poly.pdbx_strand_id
1 'polypeptide(L)'
;MTLLGDLLHEFIPHEHFPTHKVMLRIEDVSPLVDPKAVGAVIEVINRYNIPYSIGVIPVGVAKNGKTVYLHETPVLVAILKQAQDNGASIIMHGYTHQNEYSPETGEGYEFWNARDNRPIENDENFTKERLEAGITELVRCDLIPLAFEPPHYAMSKKGYEVLSRYFNVFSGQVQISDKNADHSLTLPFMTYSKYLNGMFIVPENLGYYDGKEFLVENILDNSEKVRDIQDGFACFFYHGYLPPDKLPSIIEGVKIKGYEFFDLRQLPIRVQSPQIKIVGLDGDINVEIDEDLRASWGTTPENNNVLEKVGSVHITVLLLIIGFFVFIIIRLQINANKQFEK
;
A
#
# COMPACT_ATOMS: atom_id res chain seq x y z
N MET A 1 -5.69 18.92 23.22
CA MET A 1 -7.01 18.48 22.72
C MET A 1 -7.43 17.13 23.34
N THR A 2 -6.54 16.41 24.04
CA THR A 2 -6.78 15.16 24.78
C THR A 2 -7.69 15.33 26.01
N LEU A 3 -7.51 16.41 26.78
CA LEU A 3 -8.21 16.62 28.07
C LEU A 3 -9.76 16.53 28.01
N LEU A 4 -10.39 16.96 26.91
CA LEU A 4 -11.86 16.88 26.78
C LEU A 4 -12.33 15.48 26.38
N GLY A 5 -11.54 14.77 25.57
CA GLY A 5 -11.83 13.38 25.18
C GLY A 5 -11.72 12.44 26.37
N ASP A 6 -10.63 12.58 27.14
CA ASP A 6 -10.40 11.79 28.37
C ASP A 6 -11.53 12.02 29.38
N LEU A 7 -11.96 13.28 29.55
CA LEU A 7 -13.06 13.65 30.43
C LEU A 7 -14.39 13.03 29.99
N LEU A 8 -14.70 13.01 28.68
CA LEU A 8 -15.93 12.41 28.17
C LEU A 8 -15.96 10.89 28.39
N HIS A 9 -14.81 10.22 28.34
CA HIS A 9 -14.69 8.79 28.63
C HIS A 9 -14.91 8.44 30.10
N GLU A 10 -14.55 9.32 31.05
CA GLU A 10 -14.86 9.10 32.47
C GLU A 10 -16.38 9.03 32.74
N PHE A 11 -17.20 9.72 31.94
CA PHE A 11 -18.65 9.79 32.10
C PHE A 11 -19.43 8.78 31.26
N ILE A 12 -18.81 8.19 30.24
CA ILE A 12 -19.45 7.21 29.35
C ILE A 12 -18.77 5.85 29.58
N PRO A 13 -19.37 4.94 30.38
CA PRO A 13 -18.78 3.63 30.64
C PRO A 13 -18.68 2.84 29.33
N HIS A 14 -17.46 2.56 28.89
CA HIS A 14 -17.16 1.60 27.83
C HIS A 14 -16.14 0.60 28.38
N GLU A 15 -16.50 -0.68 28.36
CA GLU A 15 -15.58 -1.78 28.65
C GLU A 15 -14.84 -2.12 27.36
N HIS A 16 -13.83 -1.33 26.97
CA HIS A 16 -12.88 -1.75 25.95
C HIS A 16 -11.46 -1.42 26.38
N PHE A 17 -10.57 -2.40 26.25
CA PHE A 17 -9.15 -2.16 26.39
C PHE A 17 -8.68 -1.41 25.13
N PRO A 18 -7.90 -0.32 25.27
CA PRO A 18 -7.37 0.38 24.10
C PRO A 18 -6.56 -0.59 23.23
N THR A 19 -6.96 -0.77 21.97
CA THR A 19 -6.15 -1.50 21.00
C THR A 19 -5.40 -0.49 20.14
N HIS A 20 -4.08 -0.42 20.31
CA HIS A 20 -3.25 0.45 19.49
C HIS A 20 -2.98 -0.21 18.14
N LYS A 21 -3.57 0.33 17.08
CA LYS A 21 -3.39 -0.17 15.71
C LYS A 21 -2.41 0.71 14.95
N VAL A 22 -1.58 0.11 14.10
CA VAL A 22 -0.68 0.81 13.20
C VAL A 22 -0.82 0.29 11.77
N MET A 23 -0.82 1.19 10.79
CA MET A 23 -0.68 0.80 9.39
C MET A 23 0.72 1.17 8.88
N LEU A 24 1.33 0.25 8.13
CA LEU A 24 2.53 0.52 7.34
C LEU A 24 2.13 0.65 5.87
N ARG A 25 2.57 1.72 5.22
CA ARG A 25 2.41 1.92 3.77
C ARG A 25 3.76 1.91 3.05
N ILE A 26 3.82 1.25 1.92
CA ILE A 26 4.91 1.39 0.96
C ILE A 26 4.47 2.36 -0.13
N GLU A 27 5.07 3.55 -0.20
CA GLU A 27 4.63 4.63 -1.09
C GLU A 27 5.54 4.79 -2.32
N ASP A 28 5.03 5.56 -3.29
CA ASP A 28 5.63 5.87 -4.59
C ASP A 28 6.06 4.66 -5.42
N VAL A 29 5.32 3.55 -5.30
CA VAL A 29 5.56 2.40 -6.18
C VAL A 29 4.95 2.67 -7.54
N SER A 30 5.80 2.80 -8.55
CA SER A 30 5.40 3.14 -9.93
C SER A 30 6.15 2.33 -10.98
N PRO A 31 5.69 2.34 -12.24
CA PRO A 31 6.44 1.74 -13.35
C PRO A 31 7.85 2.31 -13.58
N LEU A 32 8.21 3.43 -12.94
CA LEU A 32 9.52 4.08 -13.07
C LEU A 32 10.53 3.66 -12.01
N VAL A 33 10.10 3.03 -10.91
CA VAL A 33 11.03 2.57 -9.86
C VAL A 33 11.60 1.19 -10.20
N ASP A 34 12.80 0.88 -9.68
CA ASP A 34 13.41 -0.43 -9.86
C ASP A 34 12.56 -1.50 -9.14
N PRO A 35 11.97 -2.49 -9.86
CA PRO A 35 11.18 -3.53 -9.24
C PRO A 35 11.96 -4.34 -8.20
N LYS A 36 13.29 -4.44 -8.33
CA LYS A 36 14.12 -5.14 -7.34
C LYS A 36 14.16 -4.41 -5.99
N ALA A 37 14.17 -3.08 -5.99
CA ALA A 37 14.14 -2.30 -4.76
C ALA A 37 12.81 -2.51 -4.03
N VAL A 38 11.69 -2.43 -4.78
CA VAL A 38 10.35 -2.70 -4.26
C VAL A 38 10.24 -4.12 -3.69
N GLY A 39 10.75 -5.10 -4.44
CA GLY A 39 10.78 -6.50 -3.99
C GLY A 39 11.59 -6.70 -2.71
N ALA A 40 12.73 -6.01 -2.54
CA ALA A 40 13.57 -6.11 -1.35
C ALA A 40 12.86 -5.53 -0.10
N VAL A 41 12.15 -4.42 -0.24
CA VAL A 41 11.33 -3.84 0.82
C VAL A 41 10.22 -4.81 1.25
N ILE A 42 9.48 -5.36 0.27
CA ILE A 42 8.41 -6.34 0.51
C ILE A 42 8.95 -7.61 1.18
N GLU A 43 10.12 -8.11 0.75
CA GLU A 43 10.73 -9.30 1.34
C GLU A 43 11.02 -9.12 2.83
N VAL A 44 11.50 -7.94 3.24
CA VAL A 44 11.73 -7.63 4.66
C VAL A 44 10.41 -7.65 5.44
N ILE A 45 9.35 -7.03 4.92
CA ILE A 45 8.03 -7.02 5.58
C ILE A 45 7.47 -8.44 5.74
N ASN A 46 7.57 -9.26 4.69
CA ASN A 46 7.07 -10.64 4.71
C ASN A 46 7.70 -11.49 5.83
N ARG A 47 8.96 -11.23 6.22
CA ARG A 47 9.62 -11.93 7.35
C ARG A 47 8.96 -11.62 8.70
N TYR A 48 8.28 -10.49 8.83
CA TYR A 48 7.56 -10.12 10.04
C TYR A 48 6.12 -10.65 10.08
N ASN A 49 5.61 -11.20 8.97
CA ASN A 49 4.25 -11.72 8.83
C ASN A 49 3.19 -10.72 9.34
N ILE A 50 3.27 -9.47 8.85
CA ILE A 50 2.36 -8.38 9.21
C ILE A 50 1.58 -7.91 7.97
N PRO A 51 0.33 -7.47 8.13
CA PRO A 51 -0.37 -6.77 7.06
C PRO A 51 0.26 -5.38 6.82
N TYR A 52 0.17 -4.93 5.58
CA TYR A 52 0.66 -3.63 5.14
C TYR A 52 -0.09 -3.20 3.87
N SER A 53 0.11 -1.95 3.46
CA SER A 53 -0.48 -1.41 2.23
C SER A 53 0.60 -0.91 1.28
N ILE A 54 0.29 -0.85 -0.01
CA ILE A 54 1.18 -0.34 -1.05
C ILE A 54 0.44 0.75 -1.82
N GLY A 55 0.95 1.98 -1.75
CA GLY A 55 0.56 3.11 -2.60
C GLY A 55 1.15 2.93 -3.99
N VAL A 56 0.31 2.55 -4.95
CA VAL A 56 0.70 2.28 -6.33
C VAL A 56 0.27 3.44 -7.21
N ILE A 57 1.22 3.99 -7.97
CA ILE A 57 1.01 4.94 -9.06
C ILE A 57 0.85 4.13 -10.35
N PRO A 58 -0.35 4.04 -10.95
CA PRO A 58 -0.61 3.13 -12.06
C PRO A 58 0.19 3.46 -13.34
N VAL A 59 0.54 4.72 -13.58
CA VAL A 59 1.24 5.14 -14.81
C VAL A 59 2.40 6.07 -14.48
N GLY A 60 3.57 5.76 -15.02
CA GLY A 60 4.75 6.61 -14.92
C GLY A 60 4.93 7.53 -16.12
N VAL A 61 5.30 8.79 -15.89
CA VAL A 61 5.75 9.70 -16.95
C VAL A 61 7.24 10.00 -16.76
N ALA A 62 8.08 9.44 -17.63
CA ALA A 62 9.53 9.61 -17.57
C ALA A 62 9.95 11.04 -17.97
N LYS A 63 11.18 11.44 -17.59
CA LYS A 63 11.74 12.78 -17.86
C LYS A 63 11.77 13.20 -19.33
N ASN A 64 11.76 12.24 -20.26
CA ASN A 64 11.70 12.48 -21.70
C ASN A 64 10.25 12.55 -22.25
N GLY A 65 9.24 12.58 -21.38
CA GLY A 65 7.82 12.59 -21.74
C GLY A 65 7.24 11.21 -22.07
N LYS A 66 8.03 10.14 -22.05
CA LYS A 66 7.54 8.79 -22.32
C LYS A 66 6.64 8.32 -21.18
N THR A 67 5.41 7.94 -21.52
CA THR A 67 4.48 7.26 -20.63
C THR A 67 4.84 5.77 -20.54
N VAL A 68 4.83 5.21 -19.34
CA VAL A 68 5.03 3.79 -19.05
C VAL A 68 3.88 3.31 -18.19
N TYR A 69 3.09 2.37 -18.69
CA TYR A 69 1.95 1.82 -17.97
C TYR A 69 2.36 0.64 -17.08
N LEU A 70 1.66 0.41 -15.98
CA LEU A 70 1.95 -0.70 -15.07
C LEU A 70 1.87 -2.06 -15.77
N HIS A 71 0.86 -2.28 -16.63
CA HIS A 71 0.72 -3.53 -17.40
C HIS A 71 1.89 -3.81 -18.35
N GLU A 72 2.70 -2.79 -18.69
CA GLU A 72 3.92 -2.93 -19.50
C GLU A 72 5.14 -3.34 -18.66
N THR A 73 4.99 -3.44 -17.34
CA THR A 73 6.05 -3.77 -16.37
C THR A 73 5.80 -5.11 -15.67
N PRO A 74 5.85 -6.25 -16.39
CA PRO A 74 5.41 -7.54 -15.88
C PRO A 74 6.17 -8.00 -14.63
N VAL A 75 7.43 -7.60 -14.47
CA VAL A 75 8.22 -7.91 -13.26
C VAL A 75 7.65 -7.21 -12.03
N LEU A 76 7.31 -5.93 -12.14
CA LEU A 76 6.72 -5.17 -11.04
C LEU A 76 5.31 -5.68 -10.73
N VAL A 77 4.50 -5.92 -11.76
CA VAL A 77 3.15 -6.51 -11.61
C VAL A 77 3.21 -7.83 -10.85
N ALA A 78 4.14 -8.73 -11.20
CA ALA A 78 4.29 -10.01 -10.51
C ALA A 78 4.63 -9.84 -9.01
N ILE A 79 5.53 -8.90 -8.68
CA ILE A 79 5.89 -8.58 -7.29
C ILE A 79 4.67 -8.05 -6.52
N LEU A 80 3.90 -7.14 -7.12
CA LEU A 80 2.73 -6.53 -6.49
C LEU A 80 1.60 -7.54 -6.29
N LYS A 81 1.35 -8.41 -7.27
CA LYS A 81 0.38 -9.50 -7.15
C LYS A 81 0.78 -10.46 -6.02
N GLN A 82 2.05 -10.87 -5.97
CA GLN A 82 2.54 -11.72 -4.90
C GLN A 82 2.41 -11.06 -3.52
N ALA A 83 2.66 -9.75 -3.43
CA ALA A 83 2.45 -8.99 -2.19
C ALA A 83 0.97 -9.00 -1.78
N GLN A 84 0.06 -8.74 -2.72
CA GLN A 84 -1.38 -8.77 -2.50
C GLN A 84 -1.86 -10.15 -2.00
N ASP A 85 -1.40 -11.22 -2.64
CA ASP A 85 -1.72 -12.60 -2.25
C ASP A 85 -1.21 -12.94 -0.84
N ASN A 86 -0.12 -12.30 -0.41
CA ASN A 86 0.48 -12.45 0.92
C ASN A 86 -0.04 -11.44 1.96
N GLY A 87 -1.12 -10.73 1.67
CA GLY A 87 -1.80 -9.87 2.65
C GLY A 87 -1.50 -8.38 2.54
N ALA A 88 -0.82 -7.94 1.48
CA ALA A 88 -0.72 -6.51 1.17
C ALA A 88 -2.05 -5.98 0.61
N SER A 89 -2.40 -4.76 1.00
CA SER A 89 -3.51 -4.02 0.40
C SER A 89 -3.00 -3.04 -0.65
N ILE A 90 -3.73 -2.85 -1.75
CA ILE A 90 -3.37 -1.85 -2.76
C ILE A 90 -4.13 -0.56 -2.49
N ILE A 91 -3.41 0.56 -2.44
CA ILE A 91 -3.93 1.92 -2.38
C ILE A 91 -3.58 2.59 -3.70
N MET A 92 -4.58 3.20 -4.36
CA MET A 92 -4.32 3.98 -5.56
C MET A 92 -3.72 5.33 -5.15
N HIS A 93 -2.46 5.57 -5.51
CA HIS A 93 -1.71 6.77 -5.15
C HIS A 93 -1.68 7.79 -6.30
N GLY A 94 -2.86 8.31 -6.65
CA GLY A 94 -3.05 9.06 -7.90
C GLY A 94 -3.05 8.17 -9.14
N TYR A 95 -3.00 8.76 -10.33
CA TYR A 95 -2.89 8.06 -11.61
C TYR A 95 -1.48 8.17 -12.20
N THR A 96 -0.90 9.37 -12.22
CA THR A 96 0.50 9.58 -12.67
C THR A 96 1.39 10.33 -11.69
N HIS A 97 0.84 10.73 -10.55
CA HIS A 97 1.50 11.51 -9.51
C HIS A 97 2.12 12.82 -10.05
N GLN A 98 1.48 13.43 -11.04
CA GLN A 98 1.99 14.63 -11.71
C GLN A 98 0.90 15.37 -12.50
N ASN A 99 1.14 16.65 -12.76
CA ASN A 99 0.39 17.48 -13.70
C ASN A 99 1.32 18.51 -14.38
N GLU A 100 0.78 19.37 -15.23
CA GLU A 100 1.58 20.37 -15.97
C GLU A 100 2.34 21.37 -15.07
N TYR A 101 1.90 21.56 -13.82
CA TYR A 101 2.52 22.45 -12.83
C TYR A 101 3.52 21.71 -11.92
N SER A 102 3.53 20.38 -11.97
CA SER A 102 4.34 19.51 -11.14
C SER A 102 4.61 18.21 -11.91
N PRO A 103 5.54 18.22 -12.88
CA PRO A 103 5.57 17.22 -13.97
C PRO A 103 6.34 15.93 -13.65
N GLU A 104 6.94 15.81 -12.46
CA GLU A 104 7.75 14.66 -12.06
C GLU A 104 6.89 13.63 -11.32
N THR A 105 6.65 12.47 -11.92
CA THR A 105 5.97 11.35 -11.26
C THR A 105 6.72 10.94 -9.99
N GLY A 106 6.01 10.87 -8.86
CA GLY A 106 6.54 10.46 -7.56
C GLY A 106 6.95 11.63 -6.67
N GLU A 107 7.10 12.83 -7.23
CA GLU A 107 7.42 14.06 -6.50
C GLU A 107 6.35 15.14 -6.69
N GLY A 108 5.29 14.80 -7.44
CA GLY A 108 4.39 15.76 -8.04
C GLY A 108 3.04 15.87 -7.34
N TYR A 109 2.49 17.08 -7.31
CA TYR A 109 1.11 17.30 -6.86
C TYR A 109 0.16 16.99 -8.01
N GLU A 110 -0.57 15.87 -8.01
CA GLU A 110 -1.44 15.52 -9.14
C GLU A 110 -2.73 16.36 -9.18
N PHE A 111 -3.43 16.47 -8.04
CA PHE A 111 -4.75 17.12 -7.94
C PHE A 111 -4.67 18.57 -7.42
N TRP A 112 -3.48 19.17 -7.49
CA TRP A 112 -3.25 20.52 -7.02
C TRP A 112 -2.26 21.27 -7.91
N ASN A 113 -2.54 22.54 -8.21
CA ASN A 113 -1.60 23.40 -8.90
C ASN A 113 -0.64 23.99 -7.86
N ALA A 114 0.51 23.33 -7.68
CA ALA A 114 1.54 23.74 -6.72
C ALA A 114 2.22 25.06 -7.09
N ARG A 115 2.24 25.45 -8.37
CA ARG A 115 2.85 26.72 -8.83
C ARG A 115 2.08 27.93 -8.31
N ASP A 116 0.76 27.91 -8.45
CA ASP A 116 -0.12 29.03 -8.12
C ASP A 116 -0.89 28.80 -6.80
N ASN A 117 -0.64 27.67 -6.15
CA ASN A 117 -1.26 27.20 -4.90
C ASN A 117 -2.79 27.27 -4.91
N ARG A 118 -3.39 26.59 -5.90
CA ARG A 118 -4.84 26.59 -6.15
C ARG A 118 -5.31 25.24 -6.67
N PRO A 119 -6.63 24.95 -6.65
CA PRO A 119 -7.18 23.79 -7.32
C PRO A 119 -6.81 23.72 -8.81
N ILE A 120 -6.73 22.52 -9.35
CA ILE A 120 -6.46 22.30 -10.78
C ILE A 120 -7.61 22.84 -11.63
N GLU A 121 -7.29 23.34 -12.82
CA GLU A 121 -8.31 23.81 -13.76
C GLU A 121 -9.18 22.63 -14.22
N ASN A 122 -10.50 22.86 -14.30
CA ASN A 122 -11.47 21.80 -14.63
C ASN A 122 -11.39 20.59 -13.66
N ASP A 123 -11.11 20.86 -12.38
CA ASP A 123 -10.87 19.89 -11.30
C ASP A 123 -11.79 18.66 -11.35
N GLU A 124 -13.10 18.86 -11.52
CA GLU A 124 -14.07 17.76 -11.54
C GLU A 124 -13.79 16.74 -12.64
N ASN A 125 -13.57 17.19 -13.88
CA ASN A 125 -13.31 16.29 -15.00
C ASN A 125 -11.89 15.73 -14.92
N PHE A 126 -10.90 16.56 -14.55
CA PHE A 126 -9.52 16.11 -14.37
C PHE A 126 -9.44 14.98 -13.33
N THR A 127 -10.08 15.17 -12.18
CA THR A 127 -10.13 14.18 -11.10
C THR A 127 -10.88 12.92 -11.56
N LYS A 128 -12.04 13.07 -12.20
CA LYS A 128 -12.82 11.94 -12.72
C LYS A 128 -12.01 11.06 -13.69
N GLU A 129 -11.42 11.67 -14.71
CA GLU A 129 -10.69 10.94 -15.77
C GLU A 129 -9.52 10.15 -15.19
N ARG A 130 -8.79 10.73 -14.23
CA ARG A 130 -7.65 10.07 -13.60
C ARG A 130 -8.06 8.95 -12.65
N LEU A 131 -9.15 9.11 -11.89
CA LEU A 131 -9.70 8.04 -11.06
C LEU A 131 -10.13 6.84 -11.92
N GLU A 132 -10.91 7.08 -12.98
CA GLU A 132 -11.38 6.02 -13.88
C GLU A 132 -10.22 5.29 -14.57
N ALA A 133 -9.25 6.04 -15.09
CA ALA A 133 -8.09 5.47 -15.77
C ALA A 133 -7.19 4.66 -14.83
N GLY A 134 -6.93 5.15 -13.62
CA GLY A 134 -6.06 4.44 -12.67
C GLY A 134 -6.73 3.21 -12.05
N ILE A 135 -8.03 3.25 -11.75
CA ILE A 135 -8.79 2.04 -11.35
C ILE A 135 -8.69 0.98 -12.46
N THR A 136 -8.90 1.38 -13.71
CA THR A 136 -8.83 0.48 -14.87
C THR A 136 -7.45 -0.14 -15.03
N GLU A 137 -6.38 0.66 -14.94
CA GLU A 137 -5.02 0.19 -15.10
C GLU A 137 -4.58 -0.78 -13.98
N LEU A 138 -4.96 -0.52 -12.72
CA LEU A 138 -4.68 -1.42 -11.60
C LEU A 138 -5.42 -2.75 -11.77
N VAL A 139 -6.73 -2.71 -12.04
CA VAL A 139 -7.55 -3.92 -12.19
C VAL A 139 -7.13 -4.75 -13.40
N ARG A 140 -6.69 -4.11 -14.48
CA ARG A 140 -6.09 -4.80 -15.64
C ARG A 140 -4.84 -5.61 -15.26
N CYS A 141 -4.12 -5.18 -14.23
CA CYS A 141 -2.95 -5.88 -13.67
C CYS A 141 -3.30 -6.90 -12.58
N ASP A 142 -4.58 -7.22 -12.37
CA ASP A 142 -5.10 -8.00 -11.24
C ASP A 142 -4.76 -7.42 -9.86
N LEU A 143 -4.57 -6.10 -9.78
CA LEU A 143 -4.38 -5.37 -8.52
C LEU A 143 -5.69 -4.71 -8.11
N ILE A 144 -6.07 -4.88 -6.86
CA ILE A 144 -7.39 -4.51 -6.35
C ILE A 144 -7.26 -3.28 -5.44
N PRO A 145 -7.47 -2.05 -5.95
CA PRO A 145 -7.39 -0.86 -5.11
C PRO A 145 -8.53 -0.85 -4.08
N LEU A 146 -8.18 -0.59 -2.81
CA LEU A 146 -9.14 -0.57 -1.69
C LEU A 146 -9.38 0.83 -1.12
N ALA A 147 -8.37 1.70 -1.23
CA ALA A 147 -8.43 3.09 -0.80
C ALA A 147 -7.74 3.99 -1.81
N PHE A 148 -7.96 5.30 -1.65
CA PHE A 148 -7.29 6.32 -2.44
C PHE A 148 -6.43 7.22 -1.56
N GLU A 149 -5.25 7.54 -2.06
CA GLU A 149 -4.31 8.47 -1.44
C GLU A 149 -3.91 9.54 -2.46
N PRO A 150 -4.31 10.81 -2.28
CA PRO A 150 -3.85 11.87 -3.17
C PRO A 150 -2.35 12.11 -2.98
N PRO A 151 -1.57 12.23 -4.07
CA PRO A 151 -0.17 12.66 -4.02
C PRO A 151 0.02 13.92 -3.17
N HIS A 152 0.98 13.86 -2.23
CA HIS A 152 1.26 14.89 -1.23
C HIS A 152 0.04 15.37 -0.41
N TYR A 153 -0.98 14.52 -0.27
CA TYR A 153 -2.22 14.83 0.44
C TYR A 153 -2.99 16.04 -0.10
N ALA A 154 -2.68 16.47 -1.32
CA ALA A 154 -3.18 17.71 -1.87
C ALA A 154 -4.33 17.47 -2.84
N MET A 155 -5.51 17.92 -2.43
CA MET A 155 -6.75 17.79 -3.20
C MET A 155 -7.74 18.84 -2.73
N SER A 156 -8.43 19.47 -3.67
CA SER A 156 -9.45 20.48 -3.36
C SER A 156 -10.71 19.84 -2.78
N LYS A 157 -11.58 20.67 -2.18
CA LYS A 157 -12.92 20.25 -1.78
C LYS A 157 -13.74 19.65 -2.93
N LYS A 158 -13.61 20.20 -4.15
CA LYS A 158 -14.28 19.66 -5.34
C LYS A 158 -13.67 18.30 -5.74
N GLY A 159 -12.35 18.14 -5.64
CA GLY A 159 -11.67 16.86 -5.81
C GLY A 159 -12.19 15.80 -4.85
N TYR A 160 -12.35 16.12 -3.56
CA TYR A 160 -12.93 15.19 -2.57
C TYR A 160 -14.39 14.81 -2.86
N GLU A 161 -15.20 15.74 -3.37
CA GLU A 161 -16.57 15.46 -3.82
C GLU A 161 -16.57 14.45 -4.97
N VAL A 162 -15.69 14.63 -5.95
CA VAL A 162 -15.53 13.65 -7.04
C VAL A 162 -15.05 12.32 -6.50
N LEU A 163 -13.98 12.31 -5.72
CA LEU A 163 -13.36 11.12 -5.16
C LEU A 163 -14.36 10.25 -4.38
N SER A 164 -15.23 10.85 -3.58
CA SER A 164 -16.23 10.13 -2.77
C SER A 164 -17.22 9.30 -3.60
N ARG A 165 -17.41 9.65 -4.88
CA ARG A 165 -18.21 8.87 -5.82
C ARG A 165 -17.51 7.57 -6.26
N TYR A 166 -16.18 7.55 -6.22
CA TYR A 166 -15.35 6.42 -6.66
C TYR A 166 -14.89 5.57 -5.49
N PHE A 167 -14.33 6.17 -4.43
CA PHE A 167 -13.80 5.49 -3.26
C PHE A 167 -14.59 5.86 -2.00
N ASN A 168 -14.79 4.91 -1.09
CA ASN A 168 -15.33 5.18 0.24
C ASN A 168 -14.23 5.31 1.32
N VAL A 169 -13.01 4.83 1.06
CA VAL A 169 -11.88 4.92 1.98
C VAL A 169 -10.83 5.89 1.44
N PHE A 170 -10.48 6.85 2.28
CA PHE A 170 -9.44 7.84 2.06
C PHE A 170 -8.24 7.53 2.96
N SER A 171 -7.03 7.47 2.41
CA SER A 171 -5.80 7.26 3.19
C SER A 171 -4.91 8.49 3.12
N GLY A 172 -4.54 9.05 4.27
CA GLY A 172 -3.60 10.16 4.33
C GLY A 172 -4.02 11.34 5.21
N GLN A 173 -3.36 12.48 5.01
CA GLN A 173 -3.72 13.76 5.64
C GLN A 173 -4.81 14.46 4.84
N VAL A 174 -5.60 15.32 5.50
CA VAL A 174 -6.73 16.00 4.86
C VAL A 174 -6.41 17.47 4.63
N GLN A 175 -6.24 17.90 3.39
CA GLN A 175 -6.24 19.32 3.06
C GLN A 175 -7.61 19.93 3.39
N ILE A 176 -7.63 20.98 4.22
CA ILE A 176 -8.86 21.62 4.71
C ILE A 176 -9.16 22.98 4.06
N SER A 177 -8.39 23.37 3.04
CA SER A 177 -8.46 24.69 2.41
C SER A 177 -8.16 24.64 0.91
N ASP A 178 -9.02 25.24 0.09
CA ASP A 178 -8.78 25.44 -1.35
C ASP A 178 -7.87 26.65 -1.65
N LYS A 179 -7.24 27.25 -0.64
CA LYS A 179 -6.32 28.39 -0.81
C LYS A 179 -4.84 28.03 -0.70
N ASN A 180 -4.54 26.91 -0.04
CA ASN A 180 -3.17 26.48 0.21
C ASN A 180 -3.17 24.99 0.57
N ALA A 181 -2.34 24.19 -0.12
CA ALA A 181 -2.13 22.78 0.19
C ALA A 181 -1.44 22.54 1.56
N ASP A 182 -0.66 23.50 2.06
CA ASP A 182 0.00 23.42 3.37
C ASP A 182 -1.00 23.42 4.54
N HIS A 183 -2.25 23.80 4.28
CA HIS A 183 -3.30 23.78 5.28
C HIS A 183 -3.95 22.40 5.32
N SER A 184 -3.19 21.43 5.82
CA SER A 184 -3.60 20.05 6.00
C SER A 184 -3.77 19.69 7.47
N LEU A 185 -4.69 18.77 7.73
CA LEU A 185 -5.01 18.25 9.05
C LEU A 185 -4.61 16.78 9.15
N THR A 186 -3.72 16.50 10.09
CA THR A 186 -3.40 15.16 10.54
C THR A 186 -4.40 14.72 11.63
N LEU A 187 -5.12 13.63 11.39
CA LEU A 187 -6.08 13.09 12.36
C LEU A 187 -5.43 12.02 13.25
N PRO A 188 -5.82 11.92 14.53
CA PRO A 188 -5.24 10.93 15.44
C PRO A 188 -5.96 9.57 15.41
N PHE A 189 -7.10 9.45 14.73
CA PHE A 189 -7.92 8.25 14.69
C PHE A 189 -8.56 8.05 13.31
N MET A 190 -8.98 6.83 13.02
CA MET A 190 -9.83 6.54 11.85
C MET A 190 -11.24 7.09 12.08
N THR A 191 -11.86 7.70 11.06
CA THR A 191 -13.20 8.30 11.25
C THR A 191 -13.94 8.55 9.94
N TYR A 192 -15.27 8.60 10.01
CA TYR A 192 -16.10 9.09 8.91
C TYR A 192 -16.11 10.61 8.88
N SER A 193 -15.82 11.20 7.72
CA SER A 193 -15.75 12.65 7.57
C SER A 193 -16.87 13.19 6.69
N LYS A 194 -17.71 14.05 7.27
CA LYS A 194 -18.70 14.83 6.50
C LYS A 194 -18.04 15.82 5.54
N TYR A 195 -16.84 16.31 5.86
CA TYR A 195 -16.08 17.19 4.97
C TYR A 195 -15.66 16.45 3.69
N LEU A 196 -15.33 15.16 3.82
CA LEU A 196 -15.02 14.25 2.72
C LEU A 196 -16.25 13.49 2.22
N ASN A 197 -17.44 14.09 2.30
CA ASN A 197 -18.68 13.53 1.75
C ASN A 197 -19.01 12.11 2.27
N GLY A 198 -18.64 11.80 3.52
CA GLY A 198 -18.93 10.52 4.16
C GLY A 198 -17.87 9.44 3.93
N MET A 199 -16.73 9.75 3.31
CA MET A 199 -15.60 8.82 3.25
C MET A 199 -15.06 8.51 4.65
N PHE A 200 -14.56 7.28 4.81
CA PHE A 200 -13.83 6.81 5.98
C PHE A 200 -12.34 7.14 5.82
N ILE A 201 -11.78 7.86 6.79
CA ILE A 201 -10.39 8.28 6.78
C ILE A 201 -9.55 7.26 7.55
N VAL A 202 -8.48 6.79 6.91
CA VAL A 202 -7.34 6.16 7.55
C VAL A 202 -6.20 7.20 7.57
N PRO A 203 -5.85 7.76 8.74
CA PRO A 203 -4.91 8.87 8.79
C PRO A 203 -3.47 8.43 8.49
N GLU A 204 -2.63 9.36 8.07
CA GLU A 204 -1.16 9.30 8.16
C GLU A 204 -0.74 10.30 9.24
N ASN A 205 -0.02 9.86 10.27
CA ASN A 205 0.30 10.73 11.42
C ASN A 205 1.64 10.45 12.11
N LEU A 206 2.44 9.51 11.62
CA LEU A 206 3.75 9.21 12.18
C LEU A 206 4.89 9.76 11.32
N GLY A 207 4.64 10.03 10.05
CA GLY A 207 5.61 10.43 9.05
C GLY A 207 6.25 9.23 8.34
N TYR A 208 7.43 9.48 7.79
CA TYR A 208 8.19 8.52 6.99
C TYR A 208 9.68 8.61 7.29
N TYR A 209 10.45 7.70 6.70
CA TYR A 209 11.90 7.72 6.75
C TYR A 209 12.47 8.12 5.39
N ASP A 210 13.40 9.07 5.36
CA ASP A 210 14.17 9.45 4.17
C ASP A 210 15.69 9.40 4.39
N GLY A 211 16.12 9.09 5.61
CA GLY A 211 17.53 9.06 5.99
C GLY A 211 18.21 10.42 6.02
N LYS A 212 17.44 11.52 5.94
CA LYS A 212 17.93 12.89 5.97
C LYS A 212 17.24 13.67 7.10
N GLU A 213 16.08 14.26 6.81
CA GLU A 213 15.34 15.08 7.75
C GLU A 213 14.47 14.22 8.66
N PHE A 214 13.96 13.10 8.13
CA PHE A 214 13.06 12.21 8.83
C PHE A 214 13.75 10.88 9.15
N LEU A 215 14.08 10.72 10.42
CA LEU A 215 14.78 9.57 10.97
C LEU A 215 13.80 8.58 11.59
N VAL A 216 14.30 7.37 11.90
CA VAL A 216 13.53 6.32 12.57
C VAL A 216 12.97 6.83 13.90
N GLU A 217 13.76 7.61 14.63
CA GLU A 217 13.41 8.19 15.91
C GLU A 217 12.19 9.12 15.79
N ASN A 218 12.06 9.89 14.71
CA ASN A 218 10.91 10.77 14.50
C ASN A 218 9.59 9.99 14.43
N ILE A 219 9.58 8.86 13.70
CA ILE A 219 8.42 7.97 13.60
C ILE A 219 8.10 7.38 14.98
N LEU A 220 9.11 6.92 15.71
CA LEU A 220 8.93 6.32 17.02
C LEU A 220 8.44 7.33 18.07
N ASP A 221 8.92 8.57 18.04
CA ASP A 221 8.46 9.64 18.92
C ASP A 221 7.01 10.03 18.62
N ASN A 222 6.64 10.12 17.34
CA ASN A 222 5.25 10.37 16.95
C ASN A 222 4.34 9.21 17.36
N SER A 223 4.83 7.96 17.30
CA SER A 223 4.05 6.80 17.72
C SER A 223 3.76 6.79 19.23
N GLU A 224 4.60 7.41 20.06
CA GLU A 224 4.29 7.59 21.49
C GLU A 224 3.16 8.59 21.69
N LYS A 225 3.21 9.72 20.97
CA LYS A 225 2.17 10.75 21.05
C LYS A 225 0.81 10.20 20.64
N VAL A 226 0.75 9.37 19.60
CA VAL A 226 -0.50 8.73 19.14
C VAL A 226 -0.97 7.67 20.13
N ARG A 227 -0.04 6.94 20.77
CA ARG A 227 -0.38 5.91 21.76
C ARG A 227 -1.04 6.50 23.01
N ASP A 228 -0.67 7.72 23.39
CA ASP A 228 -1.26 8.43 24.53
C ASP A 228 -2.71 8.90 24.25
N ILE A 229 -3.20 8.74 23.02
CA ILE A 229 -4.58 9.03 22.62
C ILE A 229 -5.41 7.75 22.72
N GLN A 230 -6.49 7.79 23.48
CA GLN A 230 -7.45 6.68 23.56
C GLN A 230 -7.99 6.36 22.16
N ASP A 231 -7.87 5.08 21.76
CA ASP A 231 -8.21 4.58 20.42
C ASP A 231 -7.48 5.28 19.26
N GLY A 232 -6.31 5.84 19.54
CA GLY A 232 -5.42 6.39 18.52
C GLY A 232 -5.05 5.35 17.47
N PHE A 233 -5.11 5.77 16.21
CA PHE A 233 -4.67 4.96 15.07
C PHE A 233 -3.38 5.55 14.52
N ALA A 234 -2.34 4.75 14.46
CA ALA A 234 -1.05 5.16 13.92
C ALA A 234 -0.91 4.76 12.45
N CYS A 235 -0.19 5.56 11.68
CA CYS A 235 0.20 5.18 10.33
C CYS A 235 1.50 5.87 9.93
N PHE A 236 2.43 5.10 9.39
CA PHE A 236 3.68 5.57 8.82
C PHE A 236 3.86 4.99 7.42
N PHE A 237 4.74 5.60 6.65
CA PHE A 237 5.10 5.06 5.34
C PHE A 237 6.61 4.96 5.11
N TYR A 238 6.96 4.15 4.12
CA TYR A 238 8.32 3.90 3.66
C TYR A 238 8.34 3.89 2.15
N HIS A 239 9.25 4.61 1.51
CA HIS A 239 9.29 4.65 0.04
C HIS A 239 9.79 3.33 -0.54
N GLY A 240 9.12 2.79 -1.54
CA GLY A 240 9.44 1.48 -2.14
C GLY A 240 10.80 1.41 -2.84
N TYR A 241 11.43 2.56 -3.12
CA TYR A 241 12.75 2.66 -3.75
C TYR A 241 13.91 2.76 -2.76
N LEU A 242 13.66 2.89 -1.46
CA LEU A 242 14.71 3.00 -0.45
C LEU A 242 15.33 1.64 -0.08
N PRO A 243 16.61 1.60 0.30
CA PRO A 243 17.21 0.41 0.89
C PRO A 243 16.45 -0.01 2.16
N PRO A 244 16.07 -1.28 2.35
CA PRO A 244 15.17 -1.66 3.43
C PRO A 244 15.84 -1.80 4.81
N ASP A 245 17.07 -1.30 5.00
CA ASP A 245 17.88 -1.55 6.20
C ASP A 245 17.30 -0.93 7.48
N LYS A 246 16.53 0.15 7.36
CA LYS A 246 15.88 0.82 8.50
C LYS A 246 14.47 0.34 8.81
N LEU A 247 13.83 -0.33 7.86
CA LEU A 247 12.46 -0.81 8.02
C LEU A 247 12.30 -1.79 9.21
N PRO A 248 13.23 -2.75 9.45
CA PRO A 248 13.24 -3.58 10.66
C PRO A 248 13.13 -2.78 11.96
N SER A 249 13.95 -1.75 12.11
CA SER A 249 13.99 -0.93 13.33
C SER A 249 12.67 -0.20 13.59
N ILE A 250 12.01 0.28 12.53
CA ILE A 250 10.70 0.94 12.65
C ILE A 250 9.64 -0.08 13.04
N ILE A 251 9.55 -1.21 12.34
CA ILE A 251 8.56 -2.27 12.61
C ILE A 251 8.70 -2.80 14.04
N GLU A 252 9.93 -3.13 14.45
CA GLU A 252 10.20 -3.64 15.80
C GLU A 252 9.92 -2.57 16.85
N GLY A 253 10.31 -1.31 16.59
CA GLY A 253 10.08 -0.20 17.50
C GLY A 253 8.60 0.05 17.78
N VAL A 254 7.73 0.04 16.76
CA VAL A 254 6.28 0.19 16.98
C VAL A 254 5.67 -1.05 17.67
N LYS A 255 6.14 -2.26 17.37
CA LYS A 255 5.70 -3.48 18.07
C LYS A 255 6.04 -3.43 19.56
N ILE A 256 7.26 -3.01 19.91
CA ILE A 256 7.70 -2.85 21.31
C ILE A 256 6.82 -1.85 22.06
N LYS A 257 6.31 -0.83 21.36
CA LYS A 257 5.38 0.16 21.93
C LYS A 257 3.95 -0.34 22.09
N GLY A 258 3.65 -1.58 21.68
CA GLY A 258 2.36 -2.24 21.85
C GLY A 258 1.42 -2.13 20.66
N TYR A 259 1.90 -1.67 19.50
CA TYR A 259 1.07 -1.58 18.30
C TYR A 259 0.87 -2.93 17.61
N GLU A 260 -0.35 -3.17 17.15
CA GLU A 260 -0.71 -4.26 16.25
C GLU A 260 -0.90 -3.75 14.83
N PHE A 261 -0.34 -4.43 13.84
CA PHE A 261 -0.47 -4.03 12.45
C PHE A 261 -1.90 -4.23 11.93
N PHE A 262 -2.44 -3.18 11.33
CA PHE A 262 -3.79 -3.12 10.80
C PHE A 262 -3.84 -3.59 9.35
N ASP A 263 -4.85 -4.41 9.05
CA ASP A 263 -5.14 -4.89 7.69
C ASP A 263 -6.30 -4.09 7.11
N LEU A 264 -6.02 -3.31 6.06
CA LEU A 264 -7.01 -2.44 5.42
C LEU A 264 -8.20 -3.22 4.85
N ARG A 265 -8.01 -4.50 4.50
CA ARG A 265 -9.08 -5.38 3.98
C ARG A 265 -10.18 -5.67 4.99
N GLN A 266 -9.95 -5.39 6.27
CA GLN A 266 -10.96 -5.53 7.34
C GLN A 266 -12.01 -4.42 7.29
N LEU A 267 -11.78 -3.35 6.54
CA LEU A 267 -12.77 -2.28 6.38
C LEU A 267 -13.88 -2.68 5.40
N PRO A 268 -15.08 -2.10 5.53
CA PRO A 268 -16.05 -2.10 4.44
C PRO A 268 -15.46 -1.33 3.25
N ILE A 269 -15.19 -2.03 2.13
CA ILE A 269 -14.61 -1.47 0.92
C ILE A 269 -15.69 -1.26 -0.14
N ARG A 270 -15.66 -0.09 -0.78
CA ARG A 270 -16.40 0.24 -1.99
C ARG A 270 -15.53 1.08 -2.91
N VAL A 271 -15.10 0.50 -4.02
CA VAL A 271 -14.52 1.21 -5.16
C VAL A 271 -15.40 1.00 -6.38
N GLN A 272 -15.72 2.06 -7.11
CA GLN A 272 -16.57 1.94 -8.30
C GLN A 272 -16.17 2.94 -9.38
N SER A 273 -16.27 2.50 -10.63
CA SER A 273 -16.22 3.30 -11.85
C SER A 273 -17.39 2.85 -12.75
N PRO A 274 -17.62 3.47 -13.93
CA PRO A 274 -18.69 3.04 -14.83
C PRO A 274 -18.64 1.55 -15.23
N GLN A 275 -17.45 0.95 -15.27
CA GLN A 275 -17.23 -0.41 -15.79
C GLN A 275 -16.60 -1.38 -14.78
N ILE A 276 -16.27 -0.91 -13.58
CA ILE A 276 -15.63 -1.71 -12.53
C ILE A 276 -16.32 -1.44 -11.19
N LYS A 277 -16.61 -2.49 -10.44
CA LYS A 277 -17.13 -2.39 -9.07
C LYS A 277 -16.37 -3.36 -8.18
N ILE A 278 -15.83 -2.83 -7.09
CA ILE A 278 -15.12 -3.57 -6.05
C ILE A 278 -15.87 -3.34 -4.76
N VAL A 279 -16.31 -4.44 -4.13
CA VAL A 279 -16.96 -4.41 -2.82
C VAL A 279 -16.29 -5.43 -1.92
N GLY A 280 -16.14 -5.11 -0.65
CA GLY A 280 -15.57 -6.07 0.28
C GLY A 280 -15.83 -5.74 1.73
N LEU A 281 -15.66 -6.76 2.57
CA LEU A 281 -15.82 -6.68 4.03
C LEU A 281 -15.05 -7.83 4.68
N ASP A 282 -14.39 -7.56 5.81
CA ASP A 282 -13.73 -8.58 6.63
C ASP A 282 -12.76 -9.49 5.86
N GLY A 283 -12.03 -8.93 4.88
CA GLY A 283 -11.08 -9.65 4.04
C GLY A 283 -11.65 -10.30 2.78
N ASP A 284 -12.99 -10.40 2.64
CA ASP A 284 -13.63 -10.91 1.44
C ASP A 284 -13.86 -9.77 0.45
N ILE A 285 -13.18 -9.83 -0.71
CA ILE A 285 -13.22 -8.79 -1.74
C ILE A 285 -13.74 -9.39 -3.05
N ASN A 286 -14.85 -8.83 -3.55
CA ASN A 286 -15.42 -9.17 -4.84
C ASN A 286 -15.15 -8.07 -5.86
N VAL A 287 -14.73 -8.46 -7.07
CA VAL A 287 -14.42 -7.56 -8.18
C VAL A 287 -15.29 -7.92 -9.38
N GLU A 288 -16.18 -7.01 -9.76
CA GLU A 288 -17.01 -7.08 -10.94
C GLU A 288 -16.41 -6.16 -12.02
N ILE A 289 -16.19 -6.72 -13.21
CA ILE A 289 -15.63 -6.01 -14.37
C ILE A 289 -16.60 -6.21 -15.52
N ASP A 290 -16.97 -5.11 -16.18
CA ASP A 290 -17.75 -5.13 -17.42
C ASP A 290 -17.10 -6.02 -18.48
N GLU A 291 -17.91 -6.84 -19.17
CA GLU A 291 -17.40 -7.85 -20.10
C GLU A 291 -16.69 -7.23 -21.31
N ASP A 292 -17.20 -6.11 -21.83
CA ASP A 292 -16.60 -5.40 -22.97
C ASP A 292 -15.24 -4.79 -22.57
N LEU A 293 -15.15 -4.20 -21.38
CA LEU A 293 -13.88 -3.72 -20.83
C LEU A 293 -12.88 -4.86 -20.69
N ARG A 294 -13.29 -5.99 -20.09
CA ARG A 294 -12.42 -7.15 -19.91
C ARG A 294 -11.94 -7.72 -21.26
N ALA A 295 -12.82 -7.78 -22.25
CA ALA A 295 -12.47 -8.23 -23.60
C ALA A 295 -11.48 -7.30 -24.32
N SER A 296 -11.52 -6.00 -24.02
CA SER A 296 -10.65 -4.97 -24.63
C SER A 296 -9.17 -5.10 -24.27
N TRP A 297 -8.84 -5.75 -23.14
CA TRP A 297 -7.46 -5.83 -22.64
C TRP A 297 -6.59 -6.85 -23.38
N GLY A 298 -7.17 -7.66 -24.26
CA GLY A 298 -6.50 -8.76 -24.96
C GLY A 298 -6.12 -9.90 -24.00
N THR A 299 -5.36 -10.88 -24.49
CA THR A 299 -4.74 -11.88 -23.62
C THR A 299 -3.54 -11.25 -22.92
N THR A 300 -3.63 -11.06 -21.60
CA THR A 300 -2.46 -10.78 -20.76
C THR A 300 -1.36 -11.80 -21.11
N PRO A 301 -0.10 -11.40 -21.34
CA PRO A 301 0.96 -12.35 -21.66
C PRO A 301 0.97 -13.44 -20.59
N GLU A 302 0.93 -14.70 -21.02
CA GLU A 302 1.07 -15.85 -20.13
C GLU A 302 2.22 -15.59 -19.17
N ASN A 303 1.92 -15.72 -17.88
CA ASN A 303 2.86 -15.57 -16.79
C ASN A 303 3.94 -16.65 -17.00
N ASN A 304 4.99 -16.33 -17.76
CA ASN A 304 6.19 -17.13 -17.85
C ASN A 304 6.85 -17.01 -16.49
N ASN A 305 6.33 -17.77 -15.51
CA ASN A 305 6.70 -17.76 -14.11
C ASN A 305 8.16 -18.18 -13.99
N VAL A 306 9.07 -17.22 -14.17
CA VAL A 306 10.49 -17.38 -13.91
C VAL A 306 10.68 -17.78 -12.44
N LEU A 307 9.81 -17.30 -11.54
CA LEU A 307 9.75 -17.69 -10.13
C LEU A 307 9.33 -19.15 -9.90
N GLU A 308 8.34 -19.69 -10.64
CA GLU A 308 8.03 -21.13 -10.56
C GLU A 308 9.16 -21.98 -11.13
N LYS A 309 9.83 -21.53 -12.20
CA LYS A 309 11.04 -22.20 -12.70
C LYS A 309 12.15 -22.20 -11.66
N VAL A 310 12.46 -21.06 -11.04
CA VAL A 310 13.49 -20.96 -10.00
C VAL A 310 13.11 -21.80 -8.78
N GLY A 311 11.85 -21.75 -8.33
CA GLY A 311 11.34 -22.58 -7.24
C GLY A 311 11.43 -24.07 -7.55
N SER A 312 11.01 -24.50 -8.74
CA SER A 312 11.09 -25.91 -9.18
C SER A 312 12.53 -26.41 -9.28
N VAL A 313 13.48 -25.57 -9.70
CA VAL A 313 14.90 -25.92 -9.75
C VAL A 313 15.45 -26.13 -8.33
N HIS A 314 15.11 -25.26 -7.37
CA HIS A 314 15.53 -25.43 -5.98
C HIS A 314 14.94 -26.70 -5.34
N ILE A 315 13.65 -26.99 -5.59
CA ILE A 315 13.00 -28.21 -5.11
C ILE A 315 13.67 -29.46 -5.72
N THR A 316 13.98 -29.43 -7.03
CA THR A 316 14.63 -30.54 -7.72
C THR A 316 16.04 -30.80 -7.17
N VAL A 317 16.82 -29.74 -6.94
CA VAL A 317 18.16 -29.84 -6.33
C VAL A 317 18.06 -30.39 -4.91
N LEU A 318 17.09 -29.94 -4.11
CA LEU A 318 16.88 -30.43 -2.74
C LEU A 318 16.53 -31.93 -2.74
N LEU A 319 15.65 -32.38 -3.64
CA LEU A 319 15.28 -33.80 -3.78
C LEU A 319 16.48 -34.67 -4.21
N LEU A 320 17.35 -34.16 -5.10
CA LEU A 320 18.58 -34.86 -5.48
C LEU A 320 19.57 -34.99 -4.31
N ILE A 321 19.72 -33.94 -3.49
CA ILE A 321 20.56 -33.98 -2.29
C ILE A 321 20.01 -35.00 -1.29
N ILE A 322 18.70 -34.97 -1.01
CA ILE A 322 18.05 -35.94 -0.10
C ILE A 322 18.22 -37.37 -0.62
N GLY A 323 17.99 -37.60 -1.91
CA GLY A 323 18.19 -38.92 -2.54
C GLY A 323 19.63 -39.43 -2.41
N PHE A 324 20.62 -38.54 -2.57
CA PHE A 324 22.03 -38.89 -2.38
C PHE A 324 22.35 -39.28 -0.93
N PHE A 325 21.83 -38.55 0.06
CA PHE A 325 21.99 -38.90 1.47
C PHE A 325 21.34 -40.25 1.81
N VAL A 326 20.12 -40.50 1.32
CA VAL A 326 19.44 -41.80 1.51
C VAL A 326 20.25 -42.94 0.89
N PHE A 327 20.82 -42.75 -0.30
CA PHE A 327 21.68 -43.74 -0.94
C PHE A 327 22.93 -44.04 -0.11
N ILE A 328 23.60 -43.02 0.43
CA ILE A 328 24.75 -43.18 1.32
C ILE A 328 24.35 -43.99 2.57
N ILE A 329 23.23 -43.64 3.21
CA ILE A 329 22.75 -44.33 4.42
C ILE A 329 22.51 -45.81 4.13
N ILE A 330 21.82 -46.14 3.03
CA ILE A 330 21.59 -47.53 2.61
C ILE A 330 22.90 -48.27 2.37
N ARG A 331 23.87 -47.64 1.70
CA ARG A 331 25.19 -48.24 1.44
C ARG A 331 25.97 -48.49 2.73
N LEU A 332 25.90 -47.58 3.69
CA LEU A 332 26.52 -47.73 5.01
C LEU A 332 25.86 -48.85 5.81
N GLN A 333 24.53 -48.96 5.79
CA GLN A 333 23.80 -50.06 6.45
C GLN A 333 24.13 -51.43 5.85
N ILE A 334 24.18 -51.54 4.51
CA ILE A 334 24.55 -52.79 3.83
C ILE A 334 25.99 -53.20 4.19
N ASN A 335 26.93 -52.25 4.25
CA ASN A 335 28.32 -52.54 4.60
C ASN A 335 28.49 -52.86 6.10
N ALA A 336 27.71 -52.23 6.98
CA ALA A 336 27.70 -52.53 8.41
C ALA A 336 27.16 -53.95 8.66
N ASN A 337 26.06 -54.33 8.01
CA ASN A 337 25.49 -55.68 8.14
C ASN A 337 26.45 -56.78 7.64
N LYS A 338 27.27 -56.49 6.62
CA LYS A 338 28.34 -57.40 6.16
C LYS A 338 29.50 -57.58 7.16
N GLN A 339 29.66 -56.69 8.14
CA GLN A 339 30.65 -56.85 9.20
C GLN A 339 30.14 -57.67 10.40
N PHE A 340 28.83 -57.89 10.52
CA PHE A 340 28.24 -58.70 11.59
C PHE A 340 27.94 -60.16 11.19
N GLU A 341 28.17 -60.54 9.92
CA GLU A 341 28.05 -61.92 9.41
C GLU A 341 29.41 -62.66 9.32
N LYS A 342 30.43 -62.25 10.08
CA LYS A 342 31.75 -62.92 10.11
C LYS A 342 32.09 -63.53 11.45
#